data_AF-A0A8S3H1B9-F1
#
_entry.id   AF-A0A8S3H1B9-F1
#
_cell.length_a   1.000
_cell.length_b   1.000
_cell.length_c   1.000
_cell.angle_alpha   90.00
_cell.angle_beta   90.00
_cell.angle_gamma   90.00
#
_symmetry.space_group_name_H-M   'P 1'
#
loop_
_entity.id
_entity.type
_entity.pdbx_description
1 polymer ?
#
loop_
_entity_poly.entity_id
_entity_poly.type
_entity_poly.pdbx_seq_one_letter_code
_entity_poly.pdbx_strand_id
1 'polypeptide(L)'
;RSNKDFEAIEQGIIDHPEWLIQIPNGRKWAIIHQLVYHGNVDQLNRLLVLQTQNPQFLLLSKTADKKTVLDIARDEMKRHEAMYQRIERLVTMDELLANAKIGNWELCRSTLNKMRDI
;
A
#
# COMPACT_ATOMS: atom_id res chain seq x y z
N ARG A 1 -6.33 13.74 16.32
CA ARG A 1 -5.34 14.46 15.50
C ARG A 1 -6.10 15.25 14.44
N SER A 2 -5.78 16.53 14.28
CA SER A 2 -6.60 17.52 13.56
C SER A 2 -6.51 17.31 12.05
N ASN A 3 -7.61 17.50 11.30
CA ASN A 3 -7.65 17.41 9.83
C ASN A 3 -6.56 18.23 9.11
N LYS A 4 -6.09 19.32 9.75
CA LYS A 4 -5.07 20.22 9.21
C LYS A 4 -3.70 19.58 9.02
N ASP A 5 -3.34 18.60 9.85
CA ASP A 5 -2.06 17.91 9.73
C ASP A 5 -2.05 17.00 8.48
N PHE A 6 -3.22 16.56 8.03
CA PHE A 6 -3.35 15.64 6.90
C PHE A 6 -3.33 16.34 5.54
N GLU A 7 -3.98 17.49 5.42
CA GLU A 7 -3.90 18.31 4.19
C GLU A 7 -2.45 18.72 3.91
N ALA A 8 -1.68 19.03 4.96
CA ALA A 8 -0.26 19.31 4.84
C ALA A 8 0.56 18.10 4.35
N ILE A 9 0.24 16.90 4.84
CA ILE A 9 0.88 15.66 4.36
C ILE A 9 0.50 15.40 2.90
N GLU A 10 -0.78 15.51 2.54
CA GLU A 10 -1.26 15.29 1.18
C GLU A 10 -0.60 16.26 0.20
N GLN A 11 -0.55 17.56 0.54
CA GLN A 11 0.16 18.56 -0.26
C GLN A 11 1.66 18.24 -0.38
N GLY A 12 2.29 17.81 0.72
CA GLY A 12 3.68 17.36 0.68
C GLY A 12 3.91 16.16 -0.23
N ILE A 13 2.98 15.21 -0.30
CA ILE A 13 3.05 14.06 -1.23
C ILE A 13 2.78 14.49 -2.68
N ILE A 14 1.94 15.50 -2.91
CA ILE A 14 1.74 16.07 -4.26
C ILE A 14 3.04 16.67 -4.78
N ASP A 15 3.72 17.45 -3.94
CA ASP A 15 4.97 18.13 -4.31
C ASP A 15 6.15 17.13 -4.37
N HIS A 16 6.15 16.13 -3.50
CA HIS A 16 7.20 15.11 -3.36
C HIS A 16 6.61 13.69 -3.23
N PRO A 17 6.21 13.04 -4.34
CA PRO A 17 5.57 11.72 -4.31
C PRO A 17 6.39 10.63 -3.63
N GLU A 18 7.72 10.71 -3.69
CA GLU A 18 8.67 9.76 -3.10
C GLU A 18 8.55 9.67 -1.57
N TRP A 19 8.08 10.73 -0.90
CA TRP A 19 7.95 10.76 0.56
C TRP A 19 6.94 9.74 1.10
N LEU A 20 6.02 9.27 0.26
CA LEU A 20 5.04 8.27 0.68
C LEU A 20 5.71 6.98 1.14
N ILE A 21 6.78 6.56 0.44
CA ILE A 21 7.51 5.31 0.70
C ILE A 21 8.89 5.54 1.31
N GLN A 22 9.44 6.75 1.22
CA GLN A 22 10.73 7.08 1.83
C GLN A 22 10.62 7.11 3.35
N ILE A 23 11.56 6.43 4.02
CA ILE A 23 11.67 6.47 5.48
C ILE A 23 12.53 7.68 5.86
N PRO A 24 12.00 8.64 6.64
CA PRO A 24 12.81 9.76 7.12
C PRO A 24 13.94 9.29 8.04
N ASN A 25 15.05 10.03 8.08
CA ASN A 25 16.18 9.74 8.96
C ASN A 25 15.74 9.62 10.43
N GLY A 26 16.19 8.55 11.10
CA GLY A 26 15.84 8.27 12.50
C GLY A 26 14.41 7.74 12.73
N ARG A 27 13.62 7.51 11.66
CA ARG A 27 12.30 6.87 11.76
C ARG A 27 12.37 5.42 11.35
N LYS A 28 11.43 4.64 11.89
CA LYS A 28 11.24 3.22 11.54
C LYS A 28 10.36 3.03 10.31
N TRP A 29 9.39 3.92 10.14
CA TRP A 29 8.25 3.78 9.23
C TRP A 29 8.15 5.01 8.31
N ALA A 30 7.94 4.76 7.02
CA ALA A 30 7.45 5.76 6.05
C ALA A 30 5.96 6.10 6.28
N ILE A 31 5.44 7.07 5.52
CA ILE A 31 4.05 7.52 5.61
C ILE A 31 3.08 6.37 5.29
N ILE A 32 3.34 5.59 4.24
CA ILE A 32 2.46 4.46 3.86
C ILE A 32 2.27 3.43 4.97
N HIS A 33 3.34 3.14 5.73
CA HIS A 33 3.28 2.20 6.85
C HIS A 33 2.39 2.72 7.99
N GLN A 34 2.46 4.03 8.28
CA GLN A 34 1.62 4.67 9.30
C GLN A 34 0.15 4.67 8.87
N LEU A 35 -0.13 4.92 7.59
CA LEU A 35 -1.49 4.90 7.05
C LEU A 35 -2.15 3.53 7.17
N VAL A 36 -1.41 2.48 6.81
CA VAL A 36 -1.90 1.11 6.92
C VAL A 36 -2.11 0.72 8.37
N TYR A 37 -1.19 1.09 9.27
CA TYR A 37 -1.35 0.86 10.70
C TYR A 37 -2.59 1.55 11.29
N HIS A 38 -2.94 2.74 10.81
CA HIS A 38 -4.11 3.50 11.28
C HIS A 38 -5.43 3.14 10.57
N GLY A 39 -5.38 2.31 9.52
CA GLY A 39 -6.58 1.74 8.89
C GLY A 39 -7.44 2.69 8.06
N ASN A 40 -6.96 3.89 7.70
CA ASN A 40 -7.74 4.83 6.89
C ASN A 40 -7.66 4.49 5.39
N VAL A 41 -8.59 3.66 4.91
CA VAL A 41 -8.64 3.15 3.53
C VAL A 41 -8.85 4.26 2.50
N ASP A 42 -9.72 5.23 2.79
CA ASP A 42 -10.00 6.33 1.86
C ASP A 42 -8.76 7.18 1.63
N GLN A 43 -8.02 7.48 2.71
CA GLN A 43 -6.78 8.22 2.63
C GLN A 43 -5.69 7.45 1.87
N LEU A 44 -5.58 6.14 2.09
CA LEU A 44 -4.69 5.30 1.30
C LEU A 44 -5.03 5.40 -0.19
N ASN A 45 -6.31 5.25 -0.56
CA ASN A 45 -6.72 5.31 -1.95
C ASN A 45 -6.41 6.66 -2.60
N ARG A 46 -6.66 7.78 -1.91
CA ARG A 46 -6.31 9.12 -2.41
C ARG A 46 -4.81 9.25 -2.68
N LEU A 47 -3.98 8.84 -1.74
CA LEU A 47 -2.53 8.95 -1.87
C LEU A 47 -1.99 8.01 -2.95
N LEU A 48 -2.56 6.82 -3.14
CA LEU A 48 -2.18 5.90 -4.22
C LEU A 48 -2.49 6.47 -5.61
N VAL A 49 -3.57 7.24 -5.78
CA VAL A 49 -3.88 7.92 -7.04
C VAL A 49 -2.76 8.89 -7.44
N LEU A 50 -2.18 9.59 -6.47
CA LEU A 50 -1.06 10.52 -6.70
C LEU A 50 0.22 9.79 -7.15
N GLN A 51 0.36 8.50 -6.85
CA GLN A 51 1.54 7.71 -7.21
C GLN A 51 1.51 7.17 -8.63
N THR A 52 0.43 7.37 -9.38
CA THR A 52 0.32 6.88 -10.77
C THR A 52 1.42 7.40 -11.70
N GLN A 53 2.02 8.54 -11.37
CA GLN A 53 3.12 9.17 -12.12
C GLN A 53 4.50 8.89 -11.51
N ASN A 54 4.58 8.21 -10.36
CA ASN A 54 5.82 7.90 -9.67
C ASN A 54 6.36 6.51 -10.08
N PRO A 55 7.36 6.42 -10.98
CA PRO A 55 7.90 5.14 -11.44
C PRO A 55 8.67 4.38 -10.35
N GLN A 56 9.05 5.05 -9.26
CA GLN A 56 9.77 4.44 -8.15
C GLN A 56 8.83 3.93 -7.05
N PHE A 57 7.52 4.14 -7.19
CA PHE A 57 6.57 3.70 -6.19
C PHE A 57 6.55 2.17 -6.07
N LEU A 58 6.75 1.68 -4.84
CA LEU A 58 6.69 0.26 -4.49
C LEU A 58 5.71 0.07 -3.34
N LEU A 59 4.56 -0.56 -3.63
CA LEU A 59 3.52 -0.84 -2.62
C LEU A 59 4.06 -1.66 -1.45
N LEU A 60 4.82 -2.71 -1.75
CA LEU A 60 5.47 -3.58 -0.75
C LEU A 60 6.81 -3.01 -0.27
N SER A 61 6.88 -1.69 -0.10
CA SER A 61 8.02 -1.05 0.58
C SER A 61 8.20 -1.65 1.98
N LYS A 62 9.46 -1.71 2.42
CA LYS A 62 9.84 -2.29 3.71
C LYS A 62 10.11 -1.19 4.71
N THR A 63 9.70 -1.42 5.95
CA THR A 63 10.14 -0.65 7.11
C THR A 63 11.62 -0.90 7.43
N ALA A 64 12.19 -0.12 8.35
CA ALA A 64 13.55 -0.34 8.84
C ALA A 64 13.74 -1.72 9.51
N ASP A 65 12.68 -2.31 10.08
CA ASP A 65 12.67 -3.68 10.63
C ASP A 65 12.27 -4.76 9.60
N LYS A 66 12.33 -4.44 8.30
CA LYS A 66 12.07 -5.37 7.18
C LYS A 66 10.63 -5.91 7.09
N LYS A 67 9.66 -5.30 7.78
CA LYS A 67 8.24 -5.60 7.60
C LYS A 67 7.70 -4.89 6.36
N THR A 68 6.88 -5.58 5.57
CA THR A 68 6.19 -4.97 4.44
C THR A 68 4.87 -4.31 4.89
N VAL A 69 4.30 -3.49 4.02
CA VAL A 69 2.95 -2.94 4.21
C VAL A 69 1.90 -4.05 4.45
N LEU A 70 2.00 -5.18 3.75
CA LEU A 70 1.10 -6.32 3.96
C LEU A 70 1.27 -6.96 5.34
N ASP A 71 2.49 -7.04 5.85
CA ASP A 71 2.73 -7.58 7.20
C ASP A 71 2.10 -6.70 8.28
N ILE A 72 2.20 -5.37 8.13
CA ILE A 72 1.54 -4.42 9.04
C ILE A 72 0.02 -4.56 8.95
N ALA A 73 -0.53 -4.67 7.74
CA ALA A 73 -1.96 -4.84 7.55
C ALA A 73 -2.46 -6.16 8.18
N ARG A 74 -1.68 -7.23 8.10
CA ARG A 74 -1.98 -8.53 8.71
C ARG A 74 -1.93 -8.47 10.23
N ASP A 75 -0.91 -7.81 10.79
CA ASP A 75 -0.76 -7.61 12.23
C ASP A 75 -1.97 -6.83 12.80
N GLU A 76 -2.48 -5.84 12.07
CA GLU A 76 -3.62 -5.01 12.46
C GLU A 76 -4.98 -5.50 11.94
N MET A 77 -5.06 -6.69 11.34
CA MET A 77 -6.28 -7.23 10.73
C MET A 77 -7.48 -7.25 11.69
N LYS A 78 -7.25 -7.52 12.97
CA LYS A 78 -8.30 -7.54 14.01
C LYS A 78 -8.94 -6.17 14.26
N ARG A 79 -8.23 -5.07 13.96
CA ARG A 79 -8.71 -3.70 14.16
C ARG A 79 -9.17 -3.07 12.85
N HIS A 80 -8.50 -3.40 11.76
CA HIS A 80 -8.66 -2.74 10.46
C HIS A 80 -8.78 -3.77 9.34
N GLU A 81 -9.79 -4.64 9.42
CA GLU A 81 -10.04 -5.69 8.43
C GLU A 81 -10.16 -5.13 6.99
N ALA A 82 -10.88 -4.01 6.82
CA ALA A 82 -11.03 -3.36 5.52
C ALA A 82 -9.68 -2.91 4.92
N MET A 83 -8.72 -2.50 5.75
CA MET A 83 -7.37 -2.14 5.30
C MET A 83 -6.60 -3.38 4.86
N TYR A 84 -6.69 -4.46 5.63
CA TYR A 84 -6.09 -5.74 5.25
C TYR A 84 -6.61 -6.23 3.90
N GLN A 85 -7.93 -6.35 3.73
CA GLN A 85 -8.55 -6.76 2.47
C GLN A 85 -8.13 -5.86 1.31
N ARG A 86 -8.04 -4.54 1.55
CA ARG A 86 -7.61 -3.59 0.52
C ARG A 86 -6.18 -3.82 0.07
N ILE A 87 -5.24 -3.94 1.01
CA ILE A 87 -3.83 -4.19 0.70
C ILE A 87 -3.65 -5.57 0.06
N GLU A 88 -4.32 -6.60 0.56
CA GLU A 88 -4.28 -7.95 0.00
C GLU A 88 -4.77 -7.98 -1.46
N ARG A 89 -5.89 -7.31 -1.76
CA ARG A 89 -6.38 -7.16 -3.14
C ARG A 89 -5.36 -6.45 -4.04
N LEU A 90 -4.74 -5.37 -3.57
CA LEU A 90 -3.73 -4.64 -4.35
C LEU A 90 -2.49 -5.50 -4.65
N VAL A 91 -2.01 -6.27 -3.67
CA VAL A 91 -0.89 -7.19 -3.86
C VAL A 91 -1.24 -8.30 -4.84
N THR A 92 -2.43 -8.90 -4.68
CA THR A 92 -2.92 -9.97 -5.56
C THR A 92 -3.07 -9.46 -7.01
N MET A 93 -3.48 -8.21 -7.20
CA MET A 93 -3.54 -7.57 -8.52
C MET A 93 -2.15 -7.38 -9.13
N ASP A 94 -1.15 -6.96 -8.34
CA ASP A 94 0.22 -6.81 -8.81
C ASP A 94 0.82 -8.17 -9.25
N GLU A 95 0.58 -9.22 -8.46
CA GLU A 95 0.95 -10.60 -8.81
C GLU A 95 0.27 -11.07 -10.10
N LEU A 96 -1.02 -10.76 -10.29
CA LEU A 96 -1.75 -11.07 -11.52
C LEU A 96 -1.11 -10.38 -12.73
N LEU A 97 -0.77 -9.09 -12.61
CA LEU A 97 -0.12 -8.34 -13.69
C LEU A 97 1.28 -8.89 -13.99
N ALA A 98 2.04 -9.28 -12.97
CA ALA A 98 3.33 -9.92 -13.15
C ALA A 98 3.22 -11.26 -13.88
N ASN A 99 2.27 -12.12 -13.49
CA ASN A 99 2.00 -13.40 -14.14
C ASN A 99 1.51 -13.24 -15.59
N ALA A 100 0.67 -12.23 -15.84
CA ALA A 100 0.18 -11.92 -17.19
C ALA A 100 1.33 -11.47 -18.11
N LYS A 101 2.28 -10.67 -17.61
CA LYS A 101 3.45 -10.22 -18.38
C LYS A 101 4.34 -11.38 -18.84
N ILE A 102 4.45 -12.45 -18.05
CA ILE A 102 5.22 -13.66 -18.39
C ILE A 102 4.39 -14.72 -19.12
N GLY A 103 3.13 -14.44 -19.44
CA GLY A 103 2.24 -15.36 -20.16
C GLY A 103 1.76 -16.58 -19.36
N ASN A 104 1.86 -16.54 -18.02
CA ASN A 104 1.47 -17.66 -17.17
C ASN A 104 -0.05 -17.63 -16.87
N TRP A 105 -0.84 -18.04 -17.85
CA TRP A 105 -2.31 -17.98 -17.79
C TRP A 105 -2.94 -18.92 -16.74
N GLU A 106 -2.26 -20.01 -16.37
CA GLU A 106 -2.73 -20.91 -15.31
C GLU A 106 -2.69 -20.23 -13.94
N LEU A 107 -1.56 -19.58 -13.62
CA LEU A 107 -1.44 -18.79 -12.40
C LEU A 107 -2.40 -17.60 -12.41
N CYS A 108 -2.56 -16.90 -13.55
CA CYS A 108 -3.55 -15.83 -13.66
C CYS A 108 -4.96 -16.31 -13.32
N ARG A 109 -5.38 -17.48 -13.83
CA ARG A 109 -6.69 -18.07 -13.52
C ARG A 109 -6.81 -18.42 -12.04
N SER A 110 -5.78 -19.00 -11.43
CA SER A 110 -5.73 -19.28 -10.00
C SER A 110 -5.87 -18.00 -9.16
N THR A 111 -5.14 -16.95 -9.51
CA THR A 111 -5.17 -15.66 -8.82
C THR A 111 -6.53 -14.98 -8.94
N LEU A 112 -7.17 -15.04 -10.12
CA LEU A 112 -8.53 -14.51 -10.31
C LEU A 112 -9.57 -15.25 -9.47
N ASN A 113 -9.46 -16.58 -9.35
CA ASN A 113 -10.34 -17.35 -8.48
C ASN A 113 -10.18 -16.93 -7.02
N LYS A 114 -8.94 -16.74 -6.54
CA LYS A 114 -8.67 -16.25 -5.18
C LYS A 114 -9.26 -14.86 -4.93
N MET A 115 -9.14 -13.92 -5.89
CA MET A 115 -9.72 -12.58 -5.74
C MET A 115 -11.25 -12.60 -5.63
N ARG A 116 -11.94 -13.60 -6.19
CA ARG A 116 -13.39 -13.71 -6.08
C ARG A 116 -13.85 -14.02 -4.66
N ASP A 117 -12.97 -14.64 -3.87
CA ASP A 117 -13.25 -15.09 -2.50
C ASP A 117 -12.84 -14.05 -1.44
N ILE A 118 -12.20 -12.93 -1.84
CA ILE A 118 -11.78 -11.79 -1.00
C ILE A 118 -12.74 -10.62 -1.20
#